data_AF-A0A2K3K672-F1
#
_entry.id   AF-A0A2K3K672-F1
#
_cell.length_a   1.000
_cell.length_b   1.000
_cell.length_c   1.000
_cell.angle_alpha   90.00
_cell.angle_beta   90.00
_cell.angle_gamma   90.00
#
_symmetry.space_group_name_H-M   'P 1'
#
loop_
_entity.id
_entity.type
_entity.pdbx_description
1 polymer ?
#
loop_
_entity_poly.entity_id
_entity_poly.type
_entity_poly.pdbx_seq_one_letter_code
_entity_poly.pdbx_strand_id
1 'polypeptide(L)'
;MPNVEDVRLKGISNLSLFLPMAIMRFANMKELDLSRSNIRVLPECLKECTPLLHLILDYCHSLEDISAIPPNLQRLSAIDCKSLNSLFLPMAIMQFANMQFLNLSGSNIRVLPECLKK
;
A
#
# COMPACT_ATOMS: atom_id res chain seq x y z
N MET A 1 14.69 12.42 18.21
CA MET A 1 14.51 11.46 17.10
C MET A 1 13.65 12.14 16.05
N PRO A 2 13.93 12.01 14.73
CA PRO A 2 13.19 12.76 13.74
C PRO A 2 11.75 12.22 13.73
N ASN A 3 10.79 13.11 13.99
CA ASN A 3 9.36 12.82 14.04
C ASN A 3 8.84 12.75 12.59
N VAL A 4 9.36 11.80 11.82
CA VAL A 4 9.06 11.66 10.40
C VAL A 4 7.71 10.97 10.27
N GLU A 5 6.68 11.76 10.05
CA GLU A 5 5.34 11.27 9.76
C GLU A 5 5.20 10.88 8.27
N ASP A 6 6.00 11.48 7.39
CA ASP A 6 5.97 11.25 5.94
C ASP A 6 7.28 10.62 5.43
N VAL A 7 7.20 9.40 4.90
CA VAL A 7 8.35 8.65 4.37
C VAL A 7 8.16 8.41 2.88
N ARG A 8 9.11 8.91 2.06
CA ARG A 8 9.08 8.74 0.60
C ARG A 8 10.23 7.84 0.14
N LEU A 9 9.87 6.76 -0.53
CA LEU A 9 10.69 5.63 -0.91
C LEU A 9 10.36 5.24 -2.35
N LYS A 10 10.72 6.13 -3.30
CA LYS A 10 10.41 5.95 -4.73
C LYS A 10 11.47 5.10 -5.41
N GLY A 11 11.06 4.27 -6.38
CA GLY A 11 11.99 3.51 -7.21
C GLY A 11 12.65 2.32 -6.52
N ILE A 12 12.03 1.77 -5.46
CA ILE A 12 12.58 0.63 -4.73
C ILE A 12 12.28 -0.67 -5.48
N SER A 13 13.30 -1.54 -5.60
CA SER A 13 13.18 -2.89 -6.14
C SER A 13 13.18 -3.99 -5.06
N ASN A 14 13.75 -3.72 -3.88
CA ASN A 14 13.89 -4.68 -2.78
C ASN A 14 13.15 -4.22 -1.52
N LEU A 15 11.82 -4.07 -1.63
CA LEU A 15 11.00 -3.54 -0.55
C LEU A 15 11.04 -4.43 0.71
N SER A 16 11.07 -5.76 0.57
CA SER A 16 11.11 -6.71 1.69
C SER A 16 12.33 -6.56 2.61
N LEU A 17 13.47 -6.12 2.08
CA LEU A 17 14.67 -5.87 2.87
C LEU A 17 14.60 -4.52 3.60
N PHE A 18 13.98 -3.52 2.95
CA PHE A 18 13.98 -2.14 3.43
C PHE A 18 12.86 -1.86 4.43
N LEU A 19 11.66 -2.41 4.20
CA LEU A 19 10.47 -2.11 5.00
C LEU A 19 10.67 -2.44 6.48
N PRO A 20 11.20 -3.62 6.90
CA PRO A 20 11.44 -3.91 8.31
C PRO A 20 12.33 -2.86 9.01
N MET A 21 13.41 -2.43 8.35
CA MET A 21 14.29 -1.37 8.87
C MET A 21 13.59 -0.01 8.94
N ALA A 22 12.76 0.31 7.96
CA ALA A 22 11.99 1.55 7.92
C ALA A 22 10.96 1.61 9.06
N ILE A 23 10.24 0.52 9.31
CA ILE A 23 9.24 0.44 10.39
C ILE A 23 9.89 0.67 11.75
N MET A 24 11.02 -0.01 12.02
CA MET A 24 11.77 0.19 13.26
C MET A 24 12.28 1.62 13.42
N ARG A 25 12.65 2.27 12.32
CA ARG A 25 13.22 3.62 12.32
C ARG A 25 12.17 4.73 12.38
N PHE A 26 10.99 4.48 11.80
CA PHE A 26 9.90 5.45 11.65
C PHE A 26 8.63 4.94 12.34
N ALA A 27 8.73 4.70 13.65
CA ALA A 27 7.64 4.16 14.46
C ALA A 27 6.38 5.05 14.52
N ASN A 28 6.44 6.29 14.02
CA ASN A 28 5.31 7.23 13.94
C ASN A 28 4.93 7.59 12.49
N MET A 29 5.36 6.80 11.50
CA MET A 29 5.07 7.06 10.09
C MET A 29 3.56 6.96 9.82
N LYS A 30 2.98 8.06 9.33
CA LYS A 30 1.58 8.19 8.94
C LYS A 30 1.38 8.14 7.43
N GLU A 31 2.39 8.47 6.64
CA GLU A 31 2.36 8.43 5.19
C GLU A 31 3.58 7.71 4.62
N LEU A 32 3.33 6.78 3.70
CA LEU A 32 4.34 6.02 2.99
C LEU A 32 4.12 6.15 1.48
N ASP A 33 5.07 6.77 0.80
CA ASP A 33 5.08 6.89 -0.66
C ASP A 33 6.09 5.92 -1.27
N LEU A 34 5.58 4.88 -1.90
CA LEU A 34 6.32 3.85 -2.65
C LEU A 34 6.14 4.00 -4.16
N SER A 35 5.66 5.15 -4.65
CA SER A 35 5.38 5.35 -6.07
C SER A 35 6.59 5.06 -6.96
N ARG A 36 6.31 4.56 -8.18
CA ARG A 36 7.31 4.19 -9.20
C ARG A 36 8.28 3.11 -8.72
N SER A 37 7.90 2.30 -7.74
CA SER A 37 8.71 1.19 -7.26
C SER A 37 8.45 -0.08 -8.06
N ASN A 38 9.46 -0.91 -8.22
CA ASN A 38 9.36 -2.18 -8.92
C ASN A 38 8.99 -3.32 -7.96
N ILE A 39 7.90 -3.12 -7.24
CA ILE A 39 7.41 -4.04 -6.21
C ILE A 39 6.33 -4.93 -6.81
N ARG A 40 6.36 -6.22 -6.46
CA ARG A 40 5.30 -7.17 -6.85
C ARG A 40 4.29 -7.41 -5.74
N VAL A 41 4.77 -7.48 -4.51
CA VAL A 41 3.97 -7.81 -3.33
C VAL A 41 4.41 -6.90 -2.19
N LEU A 42 3.45 -6.43 -1.39
CA LEU A 42 3.74 -5.73 -0.14
C LEU A 42 4.19 -6.74 0.93
N PRO A 43 5.26 -6.48 1.69
CA PRO A 43 5.72 -7.42 2.70
C PRO A 43 4.78 -7.43 3.91
N GLU A 44 4.63 -8.58 4.55
CA GLU A 44 3.67 -8.76 5.66
C GLU A 44 3.95 -7.85 6.86
N CYS A 45 5.20 -7.44 7.09
CA CYS A 45 5.55 -6.48 8.15
C CYS A 45 4.82 -5.13 8.01
N LEU A 46 4.35 -4.78 6.80
CA LEU A 46 3.54 -3.57 6.59
C LEU A 46 2.19 -3.65 7.32
N LYS A 47 1.66 -4.84 7.59
CA LYS A 47 0.45 -5.04 8.43
C LYS A 47 0.66 -4.54 9.86
N GLU A 48 1.89 -4.60 10.37
CA GLU A 48 2.26 -4.16 11.72
C GLU A 48 2.48 -2.64 11.82
N CYS A 49 2.45 -1.92 10.70
CA CYS A 49 2.54 -0.46 10.64
C CYS A 49 1.22 0.20 11.07
N THR A 50 0.83 -0.02 12.32
CA THR A 50 -0.38 0.57 12.91
C THR A 50 -0.52 2.10 12.84
N PRO A 51 0.56 2.93 12.86
CA PRO A 51 0.42 4.38 12.70
C PRO A 51 0.18 4.83 11.25
N LEU A 52 0.35 3.94 10.26
CA LEU A 52 0.25 4.31 8.85
C LEU A 52 -1.20 4.57 8.44
N LEU A 53 -1.45 5.77 7.94
CA LEU A 53 -2.77 6.24 7.51
C LEU A 53 -2.86 6.35 5.99
N HIS A 54 -1.78 6.73 5.31
CA HIS A 54 -1.74 6.97 3.87
C HIS A 54 -0.65 6.12 3.21
N LEU A 55 -1.03 5.43 2.12
CA LEU A 55 -0.11 4.63 1.32
C LEU A 55 -0.26 4.99 -0.16
N ILE A 56 0.84 5.38 -0.79
CA ILE A 56 0.91 5.74 -2.21
C ILE A 56 1.77 4.72 -2.94
N LEU A 57 1.19 4.04 -3.92
CA LEU A 57 1.77 2.98 -4.74
C LEU A 57 1.67 3.31 -6.24
N ASP A 58 1.43 4.57 -6.58
CA ASP A 58 1.20 4.99 -7.96
C ASP A 58 2.38 4.62 -8.87
N TYR A 59 2.06 4.19 -10.09
CA TYR A 59 3.02 3.76 -11.11
C TYR A 59 3.88 2.55 -10.71
N CYS A 60 3.44 1.74 -9.74
CA CYS A 60 4.04 0.44 -9.46
C CYS A 60 3.53 -0.59 -10.47
N HIS A 61 4.06 -0.55 -11.70
CA HIS A 61 3.53 -1.33 -12.82
C HIS A 61 3.55 -2.85 -12.58
N SER A 62 4.47 -3.35 -11.76
CA SER A 62 4.61 -4.78 -11.43
C SER A 62 3.87 -5.22 -10.18
N LEU A 63 3.14 -4.32 -9.51
CA LEU A 63 2.42 -4.64 -8.27
C LEU A 63 1.25 -5.57 -8.57
N GLU A 64 1.26 -6.76 -7.98
CA GLU A 64 0.24 -7.81 -8.14
C GLU A 64 -0.64 -7.94 -6.90
N ASP A 65 -0.09 -7.67 -5.71
CA ASP A 65 -0.76 -7.92 -4.44
C ASP A 65 -0.61 -6.75 -3.44
N ILE A 66 -1.75 -6.35 -2.85
CA ILE A 66 -1.89 -5.31 -1.83
C ILE A 66 -2.53 -5.83 -0.53
N SER A 67 -2.53 -7.15 -0.31
CA SER A 67 -3.12 -7.81 0.85
C SER A 67 -2.33 -7.63 2.16
N ALA A 68 -1.19 -6.94 2.14
CA ALA A 68 -0.36 -6.70 3.32
C ALA A 68 -0.41 -5.26 3.85
N ILE A 69 -1.56 -4.60 3.70
CA ILE A 69 -1.78 -3.24 4.19
C ILE A 69 -2.08 -3.23 5.70
N PRO A 70 -1.85 -2.10 6.40
CA PRO A 70 -2.20 -2.00 7.81
C PRO A 70 -3.71 -1.78 7.99
N PRO A 71 -4.30 -2.27 9.11
CA PRO A 71 -5.74 -2.19 9.36
C PRO A 71 -6.27 -0.76 9.64
N ASN A 72 -5.37 0.16 9.99
CA ASN A 72 -5.70 1.57 10.24
C ASN A 72 -5.59 2.45 8.99
N LEU A 73 -5.27 1.86 7.84
CA LEU A 73 -5.06 2.62 6.61
C LEU A 73 -6.36 3.32 6.18
N GLN A 74 -6.28 4.64 6.01
CA GLN A 74 -7.40 5.49 5.64
C GLN A 74 -7.39 5.81 4.14
N ARG A 75 -6.20 5.92 3.53
CA ARG A 75 -6.05 6.28 2.12
C ARG A 75 -5.07 5.36 1.41
N LEU A 76 -5.51 4.79 0.30
CA LEU A 76 -4.67 4.02 -0.62
C LEU A 76 -4.77 4.59 -2.03
N SER A 77 -3.63 4.91 -2.63
CA SER A 77 -3.51 5.25 -4.05
C SER A 77 -2.61 4.24 -4.74
N ALA A 78 -3.10 3.59 -5.80
CA ALA A 78 -2.36 2.67 -6.64
C ALA A 78 -2.74 2.91 -8.11
N ILE A 79 -2.46 4.13 -8.57
CA ILE A 79 -2.74 4.56 -9.95
C ILE A 79 -1.76 3.86 -10.91
N ASP A 80 -2.24 3.44 -12.09
CA ASP A 80 -1.43 2.82 -13.14
C ASP A 80 -0.67 1.55 -12.70
N CYS A 81 -1.16 0.83 -11.68
CA CYS A 81 -0.63 -0.46 -11.28
C CYS A 81 -1.12 -1.58 -12.21
N LYS A 82 -0.49 -1.69 -13.38
CA LYS A 82 -0.95 -2.55 -14.49
C LYS A 82 -0.99 -4.05 -14.16
N SER A 83 -0.09 -4.55 -13.31
CA SER A 83 -0.13 -5.95 -12.87
C SER A 83 -1.16 -6.22 -11.77
N LEU A 84 -1.77 -5.18 -11.19
CA LEU A 84 -2.71 -5.34 -10.09
C LEU A 84 -4.02 -5.88 -10.65
N ASN A 85 -4.40 -7.05 -10.17
CA ASN A 85 -5.59 -7.76 -10.64
C ASN A 85 -6.59 -7.94 -9.49
N SER A 86 -7.83 -8.31 -9.84
CA SER A 86 -8.93 -8.41 -8.88
C SER A 86 -8.84 -9.60 -7.93
N LEU A 87 -7.87 -10.53 -8.12
CA LEU A 87 -7.76 -11.74 -7.29
C LEU A 87 -7.37 -11.42 -5.84
N PHE A 88 -6.56 -10.39 -5.64
CA PHE A 88 -6.00 -10.03 -4.33
C PHE A 88 -6.80 -8.96 -3.59
N LEU A 89 -7.75 -8.30 -4.26
CA LEU A 89 -8.63 -7.31 -3.64
C LEU A 89 -9.49 -7.87 -2.50
N PRO A 90 -10.12 -9.06 -2.60
CA PRO A 90 -10.94 -9.61 -1.51
C PRO A 90 -10.19 -9.73 -0.19
N MET A 91 -8.92 -10.16 -0.23
CA MET A 91 -8.08 -10.27 0.97
C MET A 91 -7.68 -8.90 1.52
N ALA A 92 -7.35 -7.94 0.65
CA ALA A 92 -7.06 -6.57 1.07
C ALA A 92 -8.28 -5.89 1.70
N ILE A 93 -9.49 -6.20 1.24
CA ILE A 93 -10.74 -5.61 1.73
C ILE A 93 -11.03 -5.93 3.19
N MET A 94 -10.66 -7.12 3.65
CA MET A 94 -10.79 -7.46 5.06
C MET A 94 -9.98 -6.53 5.98
N GLN A 95 -8.96 -5.83 5.44
CA GLN A 95 -8.08 -4.93 6.17
C GLN A 95 -8.47 -3.45 6.00
N PHE A 96 -9.42 -3.14 5.11
CA PHE A 96 -9.90 -1.78 4.85
C PHE A 96 -10.93 -1.28 5.87
N ALA A 97 -10.85 -1.70 7.13
CA ALA A 97 -11.83 -1.36 8.16
C ALA A 97 -12.01 0.16 8.34
N ASN A 98 -10.93 0.92 8.20
CA ASN A 98 -10.90 2.38 8.36
C ASN A 98 -10.73 3.14 7.04
N MET A 99 -10.82 2.47 5.89
CA MET A 99 -10.48 3.10 4.63
C MET A 99 -11.57 4.07 4.17
N GLN A 100 -11.14 5.31 3.87
CA GLN A 100 -11.97 6.42 3.42
C GLN A 100 -11.77 6.72 1.94
N PHE A 101 -10.58 6.45 1.40
CA PHE A 101 -10.22 6.73 0.02
C PHE A 101 -9.43 5.58 -0.60
N LEU A 102 -9.88 5.13 -1.77
CA LEU A 102 -9.21 4.12 -2.57
C LEU A 102 -9.18 4.56 -4.02
N ASN A 103 -7.98 4.68 -4.59
CA ASN A 103 -7.81 4.94 -6.01
C ASN A 103 -7.01 3.82 -6.66
N LEU A 104 -7.66 3.09 -7.57
CA LEU A 104 -7.06 2.00 -8.34
C LEU A 104 -7.15 2.28 -9.86
N SER A 105 -7.30 3.54 -10.25
CA SER A 105 -7.41 3.94 -11.67
C SER A 105 -6.19 3.51 -12.49
N GLY A 106 -6.39 3.14 -13.75
CA GLY A 106 -5.29 2.66 -14.62
C GLY A 106 -4.77 1.25 -14.29
N SER A 107 -5.31 0.57 -13.28
CA SER A 107 -5.01 -0.84 -12.98
C SER A 107 -5.87 -1.79 -13.82
N ASN A 108 -5.46 -3.07 -13.96
CA ASN A 108 -6.22 -4.10 -14.70
C ASN A 108 -7.39 -4.70 -13.90
N ILE A 109 -7.97 -3.92 -12.98
CA ILE A 109 -9.04 -4.35 -12.10
C ILE A 109 -10.36 -4.25 -12.87
N ARG A 110 -10.78 -5.38 -13.43
CA ARG A 110 -12.04 -5.47 -14.19
C ARG A 110 -13.27 -5.50 -13.28
N VAL A 111 -13.11 -6.02 -12.08
CA VAL A 111 -14.18 -6.14 -11.08
C VAL A 111 -13.67 -5.57 -9.78
N LEU A 112 -14.26 -4.45 -9.34
CA LEU A 112 -14.14 -4.02 -7.96
C LEU A 112 -15.12 -4.84 -7.11
N PRO A 113 -14.65 -5.46 -6.02
CA PRO A 113 -15.54 -6.14 -5.07
C PRO A 113 -16.61 -5.18 -4.54
N GLU A 114 -17.83 -5.67 -4.35
CA GLU A 114 -18.98 -4.82 -3.99
C GLU A 114 -18.79 -4.03 -2.69
N CYS A 115 -17.99 -4.56 -1.77
CA CYS A 115 -17.66 -3.91 -0.51
C CYS A 115 -16.91 -2.56 -0.65
N LEU A 116 -16.36 -2.27 -1.83
CA LEU A 116 -15.66 -1.01 -2.14
C LEU A 116 -16.55 0.01 -2.86
N LYS A 117 -17.76 -0.37 -3.30
CA LYS A 117 -18.71 0.51 -3.99
C LYS A 117 -19.57 1.32 -3.00
N LYS A 118 -18.98 1.77 -1.88
CA LYS A 118 -19.69 2.53 -0.83
C LYS A 118 -20.48 3.72 -1.39
#